data_AF-A0A5M3XVR5-F1
#
_entry.id   AF-A0A5M3XVR5-F1
#
_cell.length_a   1.000
_cell.length_b   1.000
_cell.length_c   1.000
_cell.angle_alpha   90.00
_cell.angle_beta   90.00
_cell.angle_gamma   90.00
#
_symmetry.space_group_name_H-M   'P 1'
#
loop_
_entity.id
_entity.type
_entity.pdbx_description
1 polymer ?
#
loop_
_entity_poly.entity_id
_entity_poly.type
_entity_poly.pdbx_seq_one_letter_code
_entity_poly.pdbx_strand_id
1 'polypeptide(L)' 'MADHRFVASLPDLIDPAEYDAHPDGGLIRLRITVTDTGVEVLGDGMRPEQIEAVLNALNGPDDEGPEMEQMLCG' A
#
# COMPACT_ATOMS: atom_id res chain seq x y z
N MET A 1 9.01 12.03 7.19
CA MET A 1 8.12 10.99 7.80
C MET A 1 6.77 11.19 7.15
N ALA A 2 6.34 10.29 6.28
CA ALA A 2 4.99 10.37 5.73
C ALA A 2 4.00 10.25 6.89
N ASP A 3 3.07 11.20 6.99
CA ASP A 3 2.01 11.14 7.98
C ASP A 3 1.05 10.01 7.58
N HIS A 4 0.64 9.18 8.55
CA HIS A 4 -0.19 8.00 8.30
C HIS A 4 -1.63 8.28 8.73
N ARG A 5 -2.58 8.11 7.81
CA ARG A 5 -4.01 8.20 8.10
C ARG A 5 -4.66 6.83 8.14
N PHE A 6 -5.15 6.44 9.31
CA PHE A 6 -5.95 5.22 9.39
C PHE A 6 -7.35 5.43 8.80
N VAL A 7 -7.72 4.59 7.83
CA VAL A 7 -9.04 4.61 7.16
C VAL A 7 -9.81 3.34 7.46
N ALA A 8 -11.14 3.42 7.39
CA ALA A 8 -12.02 2.31 7.76
C ALA A 8 -11.97 1.14 6.75
N SER A 9 -11.68 1.43 5.48
CA SER A 9 -11.63 0.44 4.42
C SER A 9 -10.78 0.93 3.25
N LEU A 10 -9.96 0.03 2.69
CA LEU A 10 -9.34 0.14 1.39
C LEU A 10 -9.75 -1.07 0.53
N PRO A 11 -9.74 -0.95 -0.81
CA PRO A 11 -9.99 -2.10 -1.68
C PRO A 11 -8.89 -3.16 -1.51
N ASP A 12 -9.27 -4.41 -1.27
CA ASP A 12 -8.33 -5.53 -1.31
C ASP A 12 -7.88 -5.77 -2.77
N LEU A 13 -6.58 -5.96 -2.96
CA LEU A 13 -5.97 -6.37 -4.24
C LEU A 13 -5.55 -7.85 -4.22
N ILE A 14 -5.39 -8.43 -3.03
CA ILE A 14 -5.04 -9.84 -2.84
C ILE A 14 -6.28 -10.61 -2.36
N ASP A 15 -6.61 -11.69 -3.06
CA ASP A 15 -7.66 -12.59 -2.61
C ASP A 15 -7.14 -13.43 -1.42
N PRO A 16 -7.93 -13.64 -0.35
CA PRO A 16 -7.52 -14.45 0.79
C PRO A 16 -7.00 -15.85 0.42
N ALA A 17 -7.50 -16.48 -0.65
CA ALA A 17 -7.04 -17.79 -1.10
C ALA A 17 -5.58 -17.77 -1.61
N GLU A 18 -5.03 -16.60 -1.92
CA GLU A 18 -3.67 -16.44 -2.43
C GLU A 18 -2.64 -16.38 -1.30
N TYR A 19 -3.06 -16.11 -0.07
CA TYR A 19 -2.17 -16.16 1.10
C TYR A 19 -1.60 -17.56 1.30
N ASP A 20 -2.40 -18.61 1.07
CA ASP A 20 -1.95 -20.00 1.18
C ASP A 20 -0.85 -20.36 0.18
N ALA A 21 -0.82 -19.70 -0.98
CA ALA A 21 0.21 -19.89 -2.01
C ALA A 21 1.51 -19.14 -1.69
N HIS A 22 1.48 -18.22 -0.73
CA HIS A 22 2.60 -17.35 -0.38
C HIS A 22 2.85 -17.33 1.15
N PRO A 23 3.14 -18.49 1.76
CA PRO A 23 3.24 -18.64 3.21
C PRO A 23 4.35 -17.79 3.87
N ASP A 24 5.38 -17.43 3.10
CA ASP A 24 6.46 -16.57 3.59
C ASP A 24 6.07 -15.08 3.67
N GLY A 25 4.89 -14.71 3.14
CA GLY A 25 4.37 -13.35 3.16
C GLY A 25 5.01 -12.42 2.13
N GLY A 26 5.62 -12.95 1.06
CA GLY A 26 6.35 -12.17 0.05
C GLY A 26 5.49 -11.65 -1.11
N LEU A 27 4.18 -11.83 -1.08
CA LEU A 27 3.27 -11.30 -2.10
C LEU A 27 2.91 -9.85 -1.78
N ILE A 28 3.19 -8.97 -2.74
CA ILE A 28 2.77 -7.57 -2.73
C ILE A 28 2.07 -7.28 -4.05
N ARG A 29 0.95 -6.57 -4.01
CA ARG A 29 0.29 -6.02 -5.20
C ARG A 29 0.20 -4.52 -5.13
N LEU A 30 0.42 -3.91 -6.28
CA LEU A 30 0.30 -2.48 -6.47
C LEU A 30 -0.70 -2.23 -7.58
N ARG A 31 -1.64 -1.32 -7.33
CA ARG A 31 -2.48 -0.73 -8.36
C ARG A 31 -2.09 0.74 -8.50
N ILE A 32 -1.76 1.14 -9.72
CA ILE A 32 -1.48 2.54 -10.05
C ILE A 32 -2.62 3.05 -10.92
N THR A 33 -3.30 4.09 -10.46
CA THR A 33 -4.41 4.72 -11.16
C THR A 33 -4.06 6.17 -11.46
N VAL A 34 -4.16 6.57 -12.73
CA VAL A 34 -4.10 7.99 -13.09
C VAL A 34 -5.49 8.59 -12.90
N THR A 35 -5.58 9.61 -12.04
CA THR A 35 -6.82 10.35 -11.76
C THR A 35 -6.75 11.74 -12.40
N ASP A 36 -7.81 12.51 -12.29
CA ASP A 36 -7.85 13.92 -12.66
C ASP A 36 -7.00 14.82 -11.74
N THR A 37 -6.71 14.35 -10.52
CA THR A 37 -5.94 15.06 -9.50
C THR A 37 -4.48 14.61 -9.38
N GLY A 38 -4.09 13.50 -10.02
CA GLY A 38 -2.72 13.00 -9.97
C GLY A 38 -2.64 11.49 -10.18
N VAL A 39 -1.83 10.83 -9.34
CA VAL A 39 -1.63 9.38 -9.36
C VAL A 39 -1.99 8.81 -8.00
N GLU A 40 -2.90 7.84 -7.97
CA GLU A 40 -3.18 7.01 -6.80
C GLU A 40 -2.34 5.73 -6.90
N VAL A 41 -1.61 5.40 -5.83
CA VAL A 41 -0.92 4.12 -5.68
C VAL A 41 -1.51 3.40 -4.48
N LEU A 42 -2.21 2.30 -4.74
CA LEU A 42 -2.75 1.43 -3.71
C LEU A 42 -1.86 0.20 -3.59
N GLY A 43 -1.36 -0.06 -2.39
CA GLY A 43 -0.56 -1.24 -2.06
C GLY A 43 -1.31 -2.20 -1.15
N ASP A 44 -1.19 -3.48 -1.43
CA ASP A 44 -1.74 -4.57 -0.62
C ASP A 44 -0.70 -5.68 -0.46
N GLY A 45 -0.69 -6.32 0.71
CA GLY A 45 0.34 -7.28 1.09
C GLY A 45 0.22 -7.70 2.55
N MET A 46 0.79 -8.86 2.86
CA MET A 46 0.74 -9.46 4.20
C MET A 46 1.66 -8.78 5.21
N ARG A 47 2.62 -7.98 4.73
CA ARG A 47 3.66 -7.34 5.54
C ARG A 47 3.65 -5.82 5.28
N PRO A 48 3.02 -5.03 6.17
CA PRO A 48 2.90 -3.59 5.99
C PRO A 48 4.24 -2.89 5.75
N GLU A 49 5.31 -3.34 6.43
CA GLU A 49 6.65 -2.76 6.32
C GLU A 49 7.23 -2.84 4.91
N GLN A 50 6.84 -3.86 4.13
CA GLN A 50 7.32 -4.04 2.75
C GLN A 50 6.57 -3.12 1.79
N ILE A 51 5.26 -2.95 2.00
CA ILE A 51 4.44 -2.02 1.21
C ILE A 51 4.92 -0.59 1.46
N GLU A 52 5.11 -0.22 2.73
CA GLU A 52 5.61 1.10 3.11
C GLU A 52 6.98 1.40 2.49
N ALA A 53 7.90 0.42 2.46
CA ALA A 53 9.20 0.60 1.82
C ALA A 53 9.07 0.90 0.32
N VAL A 54 8.15 0.22 -0.38
CA VAL A 54 7.91 0.45 -1.80
C VAL A 54 7.25 1.82 -2.04
N LEU A 55 6.22 2.17 -1.28
CA LEU A 55 5.53 3.45 -1.40
C LEU A 55 6.45 4.63 -1.06
N ASN A 56 7.27 4.51 -0.02
CA ASN A 56 8.26 5.52 0.33
C ASN A 56 9.31 5.71 -0.78
N ALA A 57 9.73 4.63 -1.45
CA ALA A 57 10.64 4.73 -2.60
C ALA A 57 10.00 5.45 -3.79
N LEU A 58 8.67 5.39 -3.95
CA LEU A 58 7.93 6.10 -5.00
C LEU A 58 7.74 7.59 -4.69
N ASN A 59 7.62 7.98 -3.41
CA ASN A 59 7.49 9.37 -3.00
C ASN A 59 8.77 10.21 -3.24
N GLY A 60 9.92 9.57 -3.48
CA GLY A 60 11.18 10.26 -3.77
C GLY A 60 11.83 10.89 -2.53
N PRO A 61 12.93 11.64 -2.71
CA PRO A 61 13.72 12.20 -1.61
C PRO A 61 13.13 13.49 -0.99
N ASP A 62 12.07 14.07 -1.59
CA ASP A 62 11.45 15.28 -1.09
C ASP A 62 10.42 14.93 -0.01
N ASP A 63 10.64 15.41 1.22
CA ASP A 63 9.93 15.08 2.47
C ASP A 63 8.42 15.48 2.50
N GLU A 64 7.85 15.96 1.39
CA GLU A 64 6.46 16.45 1.27
C GLU A 64 5.59 15.52 0.42
N GLY A 65 5.84 14.20 0.48
CA GLY A 65 4.96 13.20 -0.13
C GLY A 65 3.52 13.27 0.44
N PRO A 66 2.52 12.80 -0.33
CA PRO A 66 1.13 12.75 0.14
C PRO A 66 1.01 11.91 1.43
N GLU A 67 0.02 12.25 2.26
CA GLU A 67 -0.37 11.47 3.44
C GLU A 67 -0.71 10.03 3.02
N MET A 68 -0.11 9.03 3.67
CA MET A 68 -0.35 7.63 3.36
C MET A 68 -1.59 7.13 4.11
N GLU A 69 -2.60 6.68 3.38
CA GLU A 69 -3.74 5.99 3.95
C GLU A 69 -3.40 4.53 4.27
N GLN A 70 -3.80 4.07 5.45
CA GLN A 70 -3.57 2.70 5.90
C GLN A 70 -4.84 2.11 6.49
N MET A 71 -5.15 0.87 6.11
CA MET A 71 -6.19 0.06 6.72
C MET A 71 -5.52 -1.00 7.61
N LEU A 72 -6.04 -1.20 8.82
CA LEU A 72 -5.66 -2.34 9.65
C LEU A 72 -6.48 -3.55 9.21
N CYS A 73 -5.83 -4.56 8.61
CA CYS A 73 -6.43 -5.86 8.38
C CYS A 73 -6.50 -6.59 9.74
N GLY A 74 -7.72 -6.85 10.22
CA GLY A 74 -8.01 -7.50 11.50
C GLY A 74 -8.06 -9.02 11.42
#